data_AF-A0A4Y8ZKV5-F1
#
_entry.id   AF-A0A4Y8ZKV5-F1
#
_cell.length_a   1.000
_cell.length_b   1.000
_cell.length_c   1.000
_cell.angle_alpha   90.00
_cell.angle_beta   90.00
_cell.angle_gamma   90.00
#
_symmetry.space_group_name_H-M   'P 1'
#
loop_
_entity.id
_entity.type
_entity.pdbx_description
1 polymer ?
#
loop_
_entity_poly.entity_id
_entity_poly.type
_entity_poly.pdbx_seq_one_letter_code
_entity_poly.pdbx_strand_id
1 'polypeptide(L)'
;MAQRANRQLPAPTGFLVLERLTAQGLELTWHYRVGPDMPADATEIFWRLARSAVCSGEERRGLIALGVRHRILWADRADRTLRETVVDRC
;
A
#
# COMPACT_ATOMS: atom_id res chain seq x y z
N MET A 1 -10.19 0.86 12.75
CA MET A 1 -10.40 1.11 11.31
C MET A 1 -9.90 -0.03 10.41
N ALA A 2 -8.67 -0.55 10.58
CA ALA A 2 -8.13 -1.62 9.71
C ALA A 2 -9.00 -2.90 9.62
N GLN A 3 -9.67 -3.30 10.71
CA GLN A 3 -10.56 -4.47 10.72
C GLN A 3 -11.73 -4.38 9.72
N ARG A 4 -12.28 -3.19 9.44
CA ARG A 4 -13.41 -3.04 8.50
C ARG A 4 -12.91 -3.09 7.05
N ALA A 5 -11.77 -2.47 6.76
CA ALA A 5 -11.12 -2.53 5.46
C ALA A 5 -10.70 -3.97 5.10
N ASN A 6 -10.19 -4.73 6.09
CA ASN A 6 -9.79 -6.12 5.90
C ASN A 6 -10.94 -7.06 5.51
N ARG A 7 -12.21 -6.74 5.81
CA ARG A 7 -13.36 -7.57 5.41
C ARG A 7 -13.61 -7.57 3.90
N GLN A 8 -13.04 -6.61 3.17
CA GLN A 8 -13.15 -6.48 1.72
C GLN A 8 -11.87 -6.94 1.01
N LEU A 9 -10.95 -7.57 1.73
CA LEU A 9 -9.69 -8.08 1.19
C LEU A 9 -9.73 -9.61 1.02
N PRO A 10 -8.94 -10.19 0.08
CA PRO A 10 -8.05 -9.51 -0.86
C PRO A 10 -8.80 -8.70 -1.93
N ALA A 11 -8.30 -7.51 -2.25
CA ALA A 11 -8.92 -6.61 -3.24
C ALA A 11 -7.96 -6.36 -4.42
N PRO A 12 -8.37 -6.66 -5.68
CA PRO A 12 -7.56 -6.36 -6.85
C PRO A 12 -7.50 -4.85 -7.11
N THR A 13 -6.32 -4.38 -7.48
CA THR A 13 -5.97 -2.98 -7.78
C THR A 13 -5.05 -2.95 -9.00
N GLY A 14 -5.63 -3.16 -10.19
CA GLY A 14 -4.86 -3.35 -11.43
C GLY A 14 -4.02 -4.62 -11.36
N PHE A 15 -2.70 -4.50 -11.53
CA PHE A 15 -1.74 -5.62 -11.45
C PHE A 15 -1.31 -5.97 -10.01
N LEU A 16 -1.84 -5.27 -9.01
CA LEU A 16 -1.56 -5.49 -7.59
C LEU A 16 -2.79 -6.05 -6.89
N VAL A 17 -2.58 -6.90 -5.89
CA VAL A 17 -3.64 -7.36 -4.99
C VAL A 17 -3.34 -6.83 -3.60
N LEU A 18 -4.23 -6.01 -3.02
CA LEU A 18 -4.14 -5.64 -1.62
C LEU A 18 -4.63 -6.81 -0.78
N GLU A 19 -3.74 -7.46 -0.06
CA GLU A 19 -4.07 -8.69 0.68
C GLU A 19 -4.43 -8.40 2.14
N ARG A 20 -3.76 -7.41 2.73
CA ARG A 20 -3.90 -7.13 4.15
C ARG A 20 -3.60 -5.67 4.44
N LEU A 21 -4.34 -5.13 5.42
CA LEU A 21 -4.07 -3.86 6.07
C LEU A 21 -3.80 -4.11 7.55
N THR A 22 -2.63 -3.71 8.05
CA THR A 22 -2.31 -3.76 9.48
C THR A 22 -2.12 -2.37 10.04
N ALA A 23 -2.54 -2.14 11.28
CA ALA A 23 -2.32 -0.89 11.99
C ALA A 23 -1.62 -1.18 13.32
N GLN A 24 -0.50 -0.51 13.58
CA GLN A 24 0.26 -0.64 14.82
C GLN A 24 0.71 0.76 15.27
N GLY A 25 0.14 1.23 16.38
CA GLY A 25 0.37 2.61 16.84
C GLY A 25 -0.02 3.63 15.77
N LEU A 26 0.92 4.50 15.40
CA LEU A 26 0.79 5.49 14.34
C LEU A 26 1.29 4.99 12.97
N GLU A 27 1.39 3.68 12.76
CA GLU A 27 1.75 3.10 11.46
C GLU A 27 0.59 2.31 10.87
N LEU A 28 0.28 2.59 9.60
CA LEU A 28 -0.67 1.82 8.79
C LEU A 28 0.09 1.14 7.64
N THR A 29 0.17 -0.20 7.69
CA THR A 29 0.88 -1.01 6.69
C THR A 29 -0.07 -1.63 5.68
N TRP A 30 0.17 -1.36 4.40
CA TRP A 30 -0.55 -1.89 3.26
C TRP A 30 0.28 -3.02 2.64
N HIS A 31 -0.24 -4.25 2.63
CA HIS A 31 0.46 -5.42 2.10
C HIS A 31 -0.08 -5.75 0.70
N TYR A 32 0.67 -5.40 -0.32
CA TYR A 32 0.36 -5.68 -1.72
C TYR A 32 1.14 -6.89 -2.23
N ARG A 33 0.46 -7.74 -2.99
CA ARG A 33 1.08 -8.79 -3.79
C ARG A 33 1.08 -8.41 -5.26
N VAL A 34 2.22 -8.60 -5.92
CA VAL A 34 2.36 -8.38 -7.36
C VAL A 34 1.78 -9.56 -8.13
N GLY A 35 0.88 -9.28 -9.07
CA GLY A 35 0.31 -10.27 -9.96
C GLY A 35 1.32 -10.81 -10.99
N PRO A 36 1.06 -11.99 -11.59
CA PRO A 36 1.97 -12.60 -12.56
C PRO A 36 2.10 -11.80 -13.85
N ASP A 37 1.05 -11.03 -14.19
CA ASP A 37 0.93 -10.29 -15.44
C ASP A 37 1.50 -8.88 -15.33
N MET A 38 2.13 -8.54 -14.19
CA MET A 38 2.72 -7.22 -13.97
C MET A 38 3.95 -7.06 -14.88
N PRO A 39 3.95 -6.07 -15.80
CA PRO A 39 5.11 -5.79 -16.62
C PRO A 39 6.31 -5.37 -15.75
N ALA A 40 7.51 -5.80 -16.12
CA ALA A 40 8.73 -5.49 -15.37
C ALA A 40 8.97 -3.98 -15.24
N ASP A 41 8.65 -3.22 -16.28
CA ASP A 41 8.73 -1.76 -16.37
C ASP A 41 7.58 -1.04 -15.64
N ALA A 42 6.41 -1.68 -15.50
CA ALA A 42 5.30 -1.11 -14.75
C ALA A 42 5.59 -1.03 -13.24
N THR A 43 6.48 -1.88 -12.74
CA THR A 43 6.79 -1.98 -11.30
C THR A 43 7.29 -0.68 -10.69
N GLU A 44 8.25 -0.03 -11.34
CA GLU A 44 8.74 1.29 -10.92
C GLU A 44 7.67 2.39 -11.00
N ILE A 45 6.79 2.32 -12.00
CA ILE A 45 5.67 3.26 -12.15
C ILE A 45 4.70 3.12 -10.98
N PHE A 46 4.28 1.90 -10.63
CA PHE A 46 3.38 1.67 -9.49
C PHE A 46 4.00 2.11 -8.16
N TRP A 47 5.29 1.89 -7.97
CA TRP A 47 6.00 2.36 -6.78
C TRP A 47 6.00 3.89 -6.68
N ARG A 48 6.26 4.59 -7.78
CA ARG A 48 6.16 6.06 -7.83
C ARG A 48 4.75 6.56 -7.58
N LEU A 49 3.74 5.89 -8.15
CA LEU A 49 2.33 6.27 -8.00
C LEU A 49 1.80 6.02 -6.59
N ALA A 50 2.39 5.10 -5.82
CA ALA A 50 1.94 4.77 -4.47
C ALA A 50 1.91 5.99 -3.55
N ARG A 51 2.98 6.81 -3.56
CA ARG A 51 3.03 8.08 -2.82
C ARG A 51 1.93 9.03 -3.29
N SER A 52 1.77 9.18 -4.61
CA SER A 52 0.73 10.02 -5.19
C SER A 52 -0.67 9.57 -4.78
N ALA A 53 -0.92 8.26 -4.71
CA ALA A 53 -2.21 7.70 -4.33
C ALA A 53 -2.53 7.88 -2.84
N VAL A 54 -1.52 7.84 -1.96
CA VAL A 54 -1.71 8.20 -0.55
C VAL A 54 -2.00 9.69 -0.44
N CYS A 55 -1.23 10.52 -1.14
CA CYS A 55 -1.35 11.97 -1.05
C CYS A 55 -2.55 12.57 -1.79
N SER A 56 -3.16 11.87 -2.74
CA SER A 56 -4.39 12.33 -3.40
C SER A 56 -5.66 12.07 -2.56
N GLY A 57 -5.62 11.16 -1.59
CA GLY A 57 -6.75 10.88 -0.71
C GLY A 57 -6.83 11.87 0.45
N GLU A 58 -7.96 12.59 0.58
CA GLU A 58 -8.17 13.55 1.67
C GLU A 58 -8.07 12.89 3.06
N GLU A 59 -8.74 11.76 3.27
CA GLU A 59 -8.67 11.00 4.53
C GLU A 59 -7.23 10.60 4.87
N ARG A 60 -6.48 10.09 3.89
CA ARG A 60 -5.10 9.63 4.08
C ARG A 60 -4.16 10.79 4.39
N ARG A 61 -4.31 11.92 3.72
CA ARG A 61 -3.60 13.16 4.07
C ARG A 61 -3.93 13.64 5.48
N GLY A 62 -5.21 13.56 5.88
CA GLY A 62 -5.63 13.89 7.24
C GLY A 62 -4.93 13.02 8.29
N LEU A 63 -4.82 11.71 8.04
CA LEU A 63 -4.07 10.80 8.93
C LEU A 63 -2.58 11.16 8.99
N ILE A 64 -1.95 11.48 7.85
CA ILE A 64 -0.56 11.94 7.81
C ILE A 64 -0.37 13.22 8.62
N ALA A 65 -1.28 14.18 8.51
CA ALA A 65 -1.24 15.42 9.30
C ALA A 65 -1.36 15.17 10.82
N LEU A 66 -1.98 14.06 11.23
CA LEU A 66 -2.06 13.59 12.61
C LEU A 66 -0.84 12.73 13.04
N GLY A 67 0.18 12.61 12.18
CA GLY A 67 1.41 11.87 12.46
C GLY A 67 1.37 10.38 12.10
N VAL A 68 0.31 9.91 11.41
CA VAL A 68 0.24 8.53 10.94
C VAL A 68 1.15 8.31 9.74
N ARG A 69 1.99 7.28 9.81
CA ARG A 69 2.88 6.85 8.72
C ARG A 69 2.23 5.73 7.91
N HIS A 70 2.18 5.90 6.60
CA HIS A 70 1.70 4.87 5.68
C HIS A 70 2.89 4.06 5.17
N ARG A 71 3.02 2.81 5.62
CA ARG A 71 4.00 1.86 5.11
C ARG A 71 3.35 1.01 4.04
N ILE A 72 3.98 0.88 2.88
CA ILE A 72 3.46 0.09 1.77
C ILE A 72 4.51 -0.96 1.44
N LEU A 73 4.10 -2.23 1.50
CA LEU A 73 4.95 -3.39 1.26
C LEU A 73 4.47 -4.09 -0.01
N TRP A 74 5.39 -4.35 -0.92
CA TRP A 74 5.12 -5.13 -2.13
C TRP A 74 5.88 -6.44 -2.04
N ALA A 75 5.16 -7.55 -2.21
CA ALA A 75 5.73 -8.88 -2.24
C ALA A 75 5.42 -9.60 -3.56
N ASP A 76 6.29 -10.52 -3.95
CA ASP A 76 5.99 -11.48 -5.01
C ASP A 76 5.10 -12.63 -4.48
N ARG A 77 4.81 -13.61 -5.33
CA ARG A 77 4.04 -14.81 -4.96
C ARG A 77 4.75 -15.74 -3.98
N ALA A 78 6.06 -15.58 -3.81
CA ALA A 78 6.88 -16.34 -2.86
C ALA A 78 7.05 -15.59 -1.53
N ASP A 79 6.23 -14.57 -1.29
CA ASP A 79 6.28 -13.68 -0.11
C ASP A 79 7.62 -12.95 0.09
N ARG A 80 8.44 -12.85 -0.97
CA ARG A 80 9.65 -12.06 -0.92
C ARG A 80 9.30 -10.60 -1.10
N THR A 81 9.70 -9.77 -0.14
CA THR A 81 9.56 -8.32 -0.26
C THR A 81 10.38 -7.82 -1.44
N LEU A 82 9.69 -7.28 -2.43
CA LEU A 82 10.29 -6.64 -3.60
C LEU A 82 10.64 -5.18 -3.30
N ARG A 83 9.76 -4.50 -2.54
CA ARG A 83 9.92 -3.09 -2.22
C ARG A 83 9.19 -2.74 -0.93
N GLU A 84 9.68 -1.67 -0.32
CA GLU A 84 9.02 -0.94 0.74
C GLU A 84 9.04 0.56 0.44
N THR A 85 7.95 1.24 0.79
CA THR A 85 7.81 2.69 0.67
C THR A 85 7.08 3.19 1.91
N VAL A 86 7.65 4.20 2.55
CA VAL A 86 7.02 4.89 3.66
C VAL A 86 6.59 6.27 3.20
N VAL A 87 5.34 6.63 3.48
CA VAL A 87 4.76 7.93 3.22
C VAL A 87 4.32 8.53 4.55
N ASP A 88 5.08 9.50 5.03
CA ASP A 88 4.88 10.25 6.28
C ASP A 88 4.65 11.74 6.05
N ARG A 89 4.70 12.18 4.79
CA ARG A 89 4.42 13.54 4.35
C ARG A 89 3.88 13.53 2.93
N CYS A 90 2.99 14.47 2.67
CA CYS A 90 2.54 14.90 1.36
C CYS A 90 2.98 16.36 1.21
#